data_AF-A0A644ZR58-F1
#
_entry.id   AF-A0A644ZR58-F1
#
_cell.length_a   1.000
_cell.length_b   1.000
_cell.length_c   1.000
_cell.angle_alpha   90.00
_cell.angle_beta   90.00
_cell.angle_gamma   90.00
#
_symmetry.space_group_name_H-M   'P 1'
#
loop_
_entity.id
_entity.type
_entity.pdbx_description
1 polymer ?
#
loop_
_entity_poly.entity_id
_entity_poly.type
_entity_poly.pdbx_seq_one_letter_code
_entity_poly.pdbx_strand_id
1 'polypeptide(L)'
;MDVNEKIDPITKGIYHKEFHVNRFDIDTYQHVNNIRYLQWMTESIPDDIADHYFMQSLNGRFINEAQQNDVMISCTNPLDEPGHFEHSIRSGNEGHFCAAARTIWKKKV
;
A
#
# COMPACT_ATOMS: atom_id res chain seq x y z
N MET A 1 -5.27 -17.70 -5.49
CA MET A 1 -4.23 -16.84 -4.90
C MET A 1 -3.80 -17.52 -3.62
N ASP A 2 -2.52 -17.85 -3.48
CA ASP A 2 -2.01 -18.47 -2.26
C ASP A 2 -1.78 -17.37 -1.21
N VAL A 3 -2.44 -17.49 -0.06
CA VAL A 3 -2.29 -16.54 1.06
C VAL A 3 -0.94 -16.69 1.77
N ASN A 4 -0.21 -17.78 1.54
CA ASN A 4 1.10 -18.03 2.13
C ASN A 4 2.27 -17.54 1.25
N GLU A 5 1.99 -17.00 0.07
CA GLU A 5 3.03 -16.42 -0.77
C GLU A 5 3.65 -15.21 -0.08
N LYS A 6 4.97 -15.25 0.14
CA LYS A 6 5.68 -14.14 0.76
C LYS A 6 5.81 -12.99 -0.23
N ILE A 7 5.04 -11.93 0.01
CA ILE A 7 5.13 -10.68 -0.77
C ILE A 7 6.29 -9.85 -0.22
N ASP A 8 7.36 -9.76 -1.00
CA ASP A 8 8.48 -8.90 -0.66
C ASP A 8 8.19 -7.44 -1.02
N PRO A 9 8.53 -6.48 -0.13
CA PRO A 9 8.30 -5.07 -0.39
C PRO A 9 9.21 -4.55 -1.51
N ILE A 10 8.69 -3.61 -2.29
CA ILE A 10 9.47 -2.90 -3.31
C ILE A 10 10.14 -1.66 -2.73
N THR A 11 11.38 -1.38 -3.13
CA THR A 11 12.13 -0.21 -2.67
C THR A 11 11.88 1.04 -3.52
N LYS A 12 11.48 0.85 -4.78
CA LYS A 12 11.19 1.92 -5.74
C LYS A 12 9.84 1.66 -6.41
N GLY A 13 8.97 2.66 -6.38
CA GLY A 13 7.72 2.68 -7.13
C GLY A 13 7.82 3.61 -8.33
N ILE A 14 7.26 3.23 -9.48
CA ILE A 14 6.99 4.12 -10.60
C ILE A 14 5.99 5.20 -10.14
N TYR A 15 4.99 4.78 -9.37
CA TYR A 15 4.06 5.68 -8.70
C TYR A 15 4.38 5.72 -7.22
N HIS A 16 4.35 6.93 -6.64
CA HIS A 16 4.57 7.11 -5.22
C HIS A 16 3.73 8.27 -4.67
N LYS A 17 3.36 8.16 -3.40
CA LYS A 17 2.61 9.19 -2.69
C LYS A 17 3.04 9.23 -1.23
N GLU A 18 3.13 10.43 -0.68
CA GLU A 18 3.54 10.65 0.70
C GLU A 18 2.31 10.94 1.57
N PHE A 19 2.29 10.41 2.78
CA PHE A 19 1.23 10.60 3.75
C PHE A 19 1.82 10.95 5.11
N HIS A 20 1.34 12.03 5.73
CA HIS A 20 1.64 12.33 7.11
C HIS A 20 0.68 11.58 8.03
N VAL A 21 1.21 10.87 9.02
CA VAL A 21 0.38 10.16 10.00
C VAL A 21 -0.27 11.16 10.95
N ASN A 22 -1.59 11.28 10.83
CA ASN A 22 -2.41 12.16 11.66
C ASN A 22 -2.91 11.43 12.90
N ARG A 23 -3.44 12.19 13.86
CA ARG A 23 -4.03 11.63 15.08
C ARG A 23 -5.19 10.65 14.82
N PHE A 24 -5.95 10.82 13.73
CA PHE A 24 -7.05 9.92 13.37
C PHE A 24 -6.61 8.65 12.62
N ASP A 25 -5.32 8.55 12.29
CA ASP A 25 -4.72 7.37 11.70
C ASP A 25 -4.28 6.36 12.77
N ILE A 26 -4.23 6.81 14.03
CA ILE A 26 -3.75 6.06 15.19
C ILE A 26 -4.90 5.32 15.88
N ASP A 27 -4.64 4.08 16.29
CA ASP A 27 -5.57 3.25 17.06
C ASP A 27 -5.44 3.43 18.58
N THR A 28 -6.18 2.63 19.35
CA THR A 28 -6.16 2.66 20.82
C THR A 28 -4.83 2.23 21.43
N TYR A 29 -3.96 1.56 20.68
CA TYR A 29 -2.64 1.11 21.10
C TYR A 29 -1.52 2.08 20.69
N GLN A 30 -1.88 3.26 20.18
CA GLN A 30 -0.94 4.31 19.74
C GLN A 30 -0.12 3.96 18.49
N HIS A 31 -0.56 2.96 17.72
CA HIS A 31 0.05 2.62 16.43
C HIS A 31 -0.87 3.03 15.28
N VAL A 32 -0.30 3.22 14.10
CA VAL A 32 -1.10 3.39 12.88
C VAL A 32 -2.02 2.18 12.70
N ASN A 33 -3.31 2.44 12.56
CA ASN A 33 -4.30 1.40 12.32
C ASN A 33 -4.01 0.71 10.98
N ASN A 34 -4.00 -0.62 10.98
CA ASN A 34 -3.69 -1.44 9.81
C ASN A 34 -4.52 -1.10 8.56
N ILE A 35 -5.74 -0.61 8.72
CA ILE A 35 -6.58 -0.19 7.59
C ILE A 35 -5.98 0.99 6.81
N ARG A 36 -5.16 1.82 7.46
CA ARG A 36 -4.52 2.99 6.83
C ARG A 36 -3.46 2.58 5.83
N TYR A 37 -2.68 1.54 6.10
CA TYR A 37 -1.72 1.03 5.11
C TYR A 37 -2.44 0.57 3.84
N LEU A 38 -3.60 -0.10 3.97
CA LEU A 38 -4.39 -0.51 2.81
C LEU A 38 -4.85 0.71 2.01
N GLN A 39 -5.40 1.72 2.67
CA GLN A 39 -5.83 2.95 2.02
C GLN A 39 -4.67 3.66 1.30
N TRP A 40 -3.51 3.80 1.95
CA TRP A 40 -2.35 4.46 1.34
C TRP A 40 -1.75 3.70 0.16
N MET A 41 -1.80 2.37 0.17
CA MET A 41 -1.37 1.55 -0.97
C MET A 41 -2.26 1.77 -2.19
N THR A 42 -3.57 1.91 -1.98
CA THR A 42 -4.54 2.10 -3.06
C THR A 42 -4.49 3.52 -3.62
N GLU A 43 -4.13 4.50 -2.80
CA GLU A 43 -4.02 5.91 -3.18
C GLU A 43 -2.83 6.23 -4.11
N SER A 44 -1.88 5.30 -4.28
CA SER A 44 -0.77 5.45 -5.23
C SER A 44 -1.01 4.69 -6.54
N ILE A 45 -2.19 4.08 -6.73
CA ILE A 45 -2.64 3.55 -8.02
C ILE A 45 -2.87 4.71 -9.00
N PRO A 46 -2.53 4.56 -10.29
CA PRO A 46 -2.80 5.59 -11.29
C PRO A 46 -4.29 5.89 -11.45
N ASP A 47 -4.65 7.16 -11.65
CA ASP A 47 -6.03 7.62 -11.78
C ASP A 47 -6.81 6.85 -12.86
N ASP A 48 -6.19 6.56 -14.02
CA ASP A 48 -6.83 5.77 -15.10
C ASP A 48 -7.30 4.39 -14.62
N ILE A 49 -6.55 3.74 -13.73
CA ILE A 49 -6.92 2.46 -13.15
C ILE A 49 -8.01 2.67 -12.08
N ALA A 50 -7.86 3.65 -11.20
CA ALA A 50 -8.86 3.93 -10.15
C ALA A 50 -10.24 4.30 -10.74
N ASP A 51 -10.25 5.06 -11.84
CA ASP A 51 -11.46 5.57 -12.49
C ASP A 51 -12.14 4.51 -13.34
N HIS A 52 -11.39 3.69 -14.08
CA HIS A 52 -11.94 2.74 -15.05
C HIS A 52 -11.97 1.28 -14.57
N TYR A 53 -11.33 0.96 -13.45
CA TYR A 53 -11.24 -0.41 -12.91
C TYR A 53 -11.80 -0.46 -11.48
N PHE A 54 -12.18 -1.66 -11.05
CA PHE A 54 -12.45 -1.98 -9.66
C PHE A 54 -11.40 -2.97 -9.15
N MET A 55 -11.02 -2.83 -7.88
CA MET A 55 -10.11 -3.78 -7.25
C MET A 55 -10.85 -5.09 -6.98
N GLN A 56 -10.39 -6.16 -7.64
CA GLN A 56 -10.94 -7.49 -7.49
C GLN A 56 -10.33 -8.22 -6.28
N SER A 57 -9.04 -8.03 -6.04
CA SER A 57 -8.37 -8.64 -4.90
C SER A 57 -7.25 -7.77 -4.35
N LEU A 58 -7.01 -7.93 -3.06
CA LEU A 58 -5.85 -7.42 -2.34
C LEU A 58 -5.31 -8.56 -1.48
N ASN A 59 -4.04 -8.88 -1.64
CA ASN A 59 -3.30 -9.77 -0.75
C ASN A 59 -2.08 -9.01 -0.25
N GLY A 60 -1.89 -8.94 1.07
CA GLY A 60 -0.79 -8.21 1.64
C GLY A 60 -0.46 -8.67 3.05
N ARG A 61 0.65 -8.13 3.56
CA ARG A 61 1.13 -8.36 4.91
C ARG A 61 1.59 -7.07 5.57
N PHE A 62 1.39 -7.00 6.87
CA PHE A 62 1.96 -5.98 7.74
C PHE A 62 3.31 -6.49 8.26
N ILE A 63 4.31 -5.61 8.30
CA ILE A 63 5.72 -5.94 8.56
C ILE A 63 6.20 -5.23 9.82
N ASN A 64 6.04 -3.90 9.87
CA ASN A 64 6.40 -3.06 11.02
C ASN A 64 5.30 -2.02 11.25
N GLU A 65 5.24 -1.51 12.48
CA GLU A 65 4.30 -0.47 12.89
C GLU A 65 4.89 0.92 12.61
N ALA A 66 4.01 1.90 12.43
CA ALA A 66 4.34 3.32 12.32
C ALA A 66 3.61 4.07 13.43
N GLN A 67 4.12 5.24 13.79
CA GLN A 67 3.63 6.05 14.90
C GLN A 67 3.13 7.42 14.44
N GLN A 68 2.55 8.15 15.38
CA GLN A 68 2.07 9.50 15.11
C GLN A 68 3.21 10.42 14.66
N ASN A 69 2.94 11.28 13.69
CA ASN A 69 3.90 12.21 13.06
C ASN A 69 4.95 11.54 12.16
N ASP A 70 4.87 10.23 11.92
CA ASP A 70 5.64 9.61 10.86
C ASP A 70 5.22 10.12 9.49
N VAL A 71 6.16 10.05 8.56
CA VAL A 71 5.93 10.26 7.13
C VAL A 71 5.96 8.90 6.47
N MET A 72 4.87 8.52 5.79
CA MET A 72 4.74 7.25 5.10
C MET A 72 4.83 7.45 3.59
N ILE A 73 5.68 6.66 2.95
CA ILE A 73 5.83 6.66 1.49
C ILE A 73 5.18 5.41 0.95
N SER A 74 4.11 5.59 0.18
CA SER A 74 3.48 4.55 -0.62
C SER A 74 4.19 4.44 -1.97
N CYS A 75 4.48 3.22 -2.40
CA CYS A 75 5.10 2.91 -3.68
C CYS A 75 4.27 1.85 -4.40
N THR A 76 4.07 2.03 -5.71
CA THR A 76 3.31 1.11 -6.57
C THR A 76 4.04 0.89 -7.89
N ASN A 77 4.13 -0.38 -8.30
CA ASN A 77 4.58 -0.79 -9.64
C ASN A 77 3.54 -1.67 -10.32
N PRO A 78 3.35 -1.53 -11.64
CA PRO A 78 2.65 -2.55 -12.43
C PRO A 78 3.51 -3.82 -12.50
N LEU A 79 2.83 -4.97 -12.50
CA LEU A 79 3.43 -6.27 -12.81
C LEU A 79 3.25 -6.59 -14.31
N ASP A 80 3.82 -7.70 -14.76
CA ASP A 80 3.77 -8.13 -16.17
C ASP A 80 2.32 -8.36 -16.67
N GLU A 81 1.42 -8.76 -15.77
CA GLU A 81 0.01 -8.96 -16.07
C GLU A 81 -0.78 -7.64 -15.97
N PRO A 82 -1.56 -7.24 -17.00
CA PRO A 82 -2.35 -6.02 -16.98
C PRO A 82 -3.34 -5.97 -15.82
N GLY A 83 -3.34 -4.84 -15.10
CA GLY A 83 -4.20 -4.66 -13.92
C GLY A 83 -3.65 -5.29 -12.64
N HIS A 84 -2.47 -5.90 -12.67
CA HIS A 84 -1.79 -6.43 -11.49
C HIS A 84 -0.73 -5.44 -11.01
N PHE A 85 -0.72 -5.17 -9.71
CA PHE A 85 0.20 -4.22 -9.10
C PHE A 85 0.82 -4.79 -7.85
N GLU A 86 2.05 -4.38 -7.57
CA GLU A 86 2.74 -4.60 -6.30
C GLU A 86 2.93 -3.27 -5.57
N HIS A 87 2.86 -3.34 -4.24
CA HIS A 87 2.81 -2.20 -3.36
C HIS A 87 3.76 -2.37 -2.17
N SER A 88 4.33 -1.27 -1.72
CA SER A 88 4.96 -1.18 -0.41
C SER A 88 4.61 0.14 0.28
N ILE A 89 4.52 0.09 1.60
CA ILE A 89 4.53 1.27 2.46
C ILE A 89 5.83 1.24 3.25
N ARG A 90 6.57 2.35 3.25
CA ARG A 90 7.79 2.51 4.05
C ARG A 90 7.77 3.80 4.85
N SER A 91 8.42 3.80 6.01
CA SER A 91 8.70 5.01 6.76
C SER A 91 9.69 5.87 5.96
N GLY A 92 9.34 7.13 5.71
CA GLY A 92 10.22 8.13 5.12
C GLY A 92 11.29 8.59 6.10
N ASN A 93 11.01 8.51 7.41
CA ASN A 93 11.93 8.91 8.48
C ASN A 93 13.01 7.84 8.71
N GLU A 94 12.59 6.59 8.89
CA GLU A 94 13.47 5.49 9.30
C GLU A 94 13.84 4.54 8.15
N GLY A 95 13.11 4.58 7.04
CA GLY A 95 13.38 3.76 5.85
C GLY A 95 12.90 2.31 5.94
N HIS A 96 12.37 1.84 7.07
CA HIS A 96 11.85 0.48 7.19
C HIS A 96 10.50 0.31 6.47
N PHE A 97 10.21 -0.91 6.03
CA PHE A 97 8.91 -1.25 5.43
C PHE A 97 7.87 -1.54 6.50
N CYS A 98 6.68 -0.98 6.35
CA CYS A 98 5.55 -1.21 7.26
C CYS A 98 4.57 -2.22 6.69
N ALA A 99 4.37 -2.25 5.37
CA ALA A 99 3.45 -3.18 4.75
C ALA A 99 3.83 -3.42 3.28
N ALA A 100 3.43 -4.57 2.74
CA ALA A 100 3.58 -4.92 1.33
C ALA A 100 2.32 -5.64 0.83
N ALA A 101 1.93 -5.42 -0.42
CA ALA A 101 0.76 -6.05 -0.99
C ALA A 101 0.86 -6.24 -2.50
N ARG A 102 -0.03 -7.07 -3.04
CA ARG A 102 -0.37 -7.13 -4.46
C ARG A 102 -1.87 -6.92 -4.62
N THR A 103 -2.24 -6.16 -5.64
CA THR A 103 -3.65 -5.94 -6.00
C THR A 103 -3.92 -6.37 -7.43
N ILE A 104 -5.13 -6.84 -7.68
CA ILE A 104 -5.63 -7.18 -9.02
C ILE A 104 -6.84 -6.29 -9.30
N TRP A 105 -6.83 -5.62 -10.44
CA TRP A 105 -7.85 -4.68 -10.88
C TRP A 105 -8.51 -5.16 -12.17
N LYS A 106 -9.83 -5.06 -12.22
CA LYS A 106 -10.64 -5.44 -13.39
C LYS A 106 -11.40 -4.25 -13.92
N LYS A 107 -11.45 -4.13 -15.25
CA LYS A 107 -12.16 -3.04 -15.91
C LYS A 107 -13.64 -3.09 -15.50
N LYS A 108 -14.21 -1.93 -15.18
CA LYS A 108 -15.64 -1.79 -14.97
C LYS A 108 -16.35 -2.15 -16.29
N VAL A 109 -17.39 -2.97 -16.18
CA VAL A 109 -18.24 -3.36 -17.33
C VAL A 109 -19.19 -2.21 -17.63
#